data_AF-A0A382N1D5-F1
#
_entry.id   AF-A0A382N1D5-F1
#
_cell.length_a   1.000
_cell.length_b   1.000
_cell.length_c   1.000
_cell.angle_alpha   90.00
_cell.angle_beta   90.00
_cell.angle_gamma   90.00
#
_symmetry.space_group_name_H-M   'P 1'
#
loop_
_entity.id
_entity.type
_entity.pdbx_description
1 polymer ?
#
loop_
_entity_poly.entity_id
_entity_poly.type
_entity_poly.pdbx_seq_one_letter_code
_entity_poly.pdbx_strand_id
1 'polypeptide(L)'
;MKGRMIHLLNGEVEFQPYSIHSHEYINSVSRGALNKILMTRAEESGNVQIYFNHSLSEIDESNNELVFENGNRTPILSHIFGADGAGSVIREYIDMKVPSPSNAEPLGHDYKELHIAPDKNDDFQLDPNALHIWPREKF
;
A
#
# COMPACT_ATOMS: atom_id res chain seq x y z
N MET A 1 3.40 -4.46 -17.91
CA MET A 1 2.29 -5.41 -18.09
C MET A 1 1.29 -4.84 -19.09
N LYS A 2 1.21 -5.42 -20.29
CA LYS A 2 0.44 -4.90 -21.44
C LYS A 2 -1.05 -5.23 -21.40
N GLY A 3 -1.44 -6.20 -20.57
CA GLY A 3 -2.82 -6.66 -20.45
C GLY A 3 -2.99 -7.66 -19.31
N ARG A 4 -4.19 -8.20 -19.23
CA ARG A 4 -4.56 -9.29 -18.33
C ARG A 4 -4.42 -10.62 -19.07
N MET A 5 -3.88 -11.62 -18.39
CA MET A 5 -3.86 -13.01 -18.85
C MET A 5 -4.86 -13.79 -18.00
N ILE A 6 -5.99 -14.17 -18.57
CA ILE A 6 -7.09 -14.84 -17.87
C ILE A 6 -6.94 -16.34 -18.02
N HIS A 7 -6.86 -17.05 -16.89
CA HIS A 7 -6.75 -18.51 -16.85
C HIS A 7 -8.11 -19.15 -16.52
N LEU A 8 -8.74 -19.72 -17.54
CA LEU A 8 -10.07 -20.33 -17.47
C LEU A 8 -10.03 -21.70 -16.78
N LEU A 9 -11.20 -22.20 -16.37
CA LEU A 9 -11.33 -23.48 -15.66
C LEU A 9 -10.97 -24.69 -16.54
N ASN A 10 -11.18 -24.59 -17.86
CA ASN A 10 -10.85 -25.63 -18.83
C ASN A 10 -9.35 -25.65 -19.19
N GLY A 11 -8.54 -24.78 -18.60
CA GLY A 11 -7.11 -24.65 -18.88
C GLY A 11 -6.76 -23.73 -20.06
N GLU A 12 -7.76 -23.17 -20.76
CA GLU A 12 -7.53 -22.16 -21.78
C GLU A 12 -7.07 -20.83 -21.14
N VAL A 13 -6.29 -20.08 -21.92
CA VAL A 13 -5.72 -18.82 -21.49
C VAL A 13 -6.08 -17.74 -22.51
N GLU A 14 -6.67 -16.64 -22.03
CA GLU A 14 -7.07 -15.51 -22.86
C GLU A 14 -6.27 -14.24 -22.50
N PHE A 15 -5.67 -13.60 -23.51
CA PHE A 15 -5.02 -12.32 -23.32
C PHE A 15 -5.96 -11.16 -23.65
N GLN A 16 -6.09 -10.22 -22.71
CA GLN A 16 -6.92 -9.03 -22.83
C GLN A 16 -6.05 -7.78 -22.66
N PRO A 17 -5.69 -7.05 -23.74
CA PRO A 17 -4.87 -5.86 -23.61
C PRO A 17 -5.59 -4.78 -22.79
N TYR A 18 -4.82 -3.97 -22.04
CA TYR A 18 -5.41 -2.85 -21.30
C TYR A 18 -5.95 -1.75 -22.21
N SER A 19 -5.32 -1.59 -23.38
CA SER A 19 -5.66 -0.57 -24.35
C SER A 19 -5.41 -1.06 -25.77
N ILE A 20 -6.05 -0.42 -26.75
CA ILE A 20 -5.71 -0.53 -28.17
C ILE A 20 -4.33 0.05 -28.48
N HIS A 21 -3.82 0.93 -27.62
CA HIS A 21 -2.52 1.58 -27.77
C HIS A 21 -1.44 0.80 -27.01
N SER A 22 -0.44 0.30 -27.73
CA SER A 22 0.60 -0.58 -27.17
C SER A 22 1.53 0.09 -26.15
N HIS A 23 1.57 1.43 -26.10
CA HIS A 23 2.34 2.20 -25.14
C HIS A 23 1.58 2.47 -23.83
N GLU A 24 0.30 2.11 -23.75
CA GLU A 24 -0.49 2.20 -22.52
C GLU A 24 -0.47 0.87 -21.79
N TYR A 25 0.18 0.85 -20.63
CA TYR A 25 0.38 -0.36 -19.82
C TYR A 25 0.54 0.00 -18.34
N ILE A 26 0.38 -1.00 -17.48
CA ILE A 26 0.65 -0.86 -16.04
C ILE A 26 2.01 -1.49 -15.70
N ASN A 27 2.64 -1.03 -14.63
CA ASN A 27 3.92 -1.54 -14.15
C ASN A 27 3.75 -2.42 -12.91
N SER A 28 4.55 -3.48 -12.82
CA SER A 28 4.72 -4.25 -11.57
C SER A 28 5.97 -3.72 -10.88
N VAL A 29 5.79 -3.16 -9.68
CA VAL A 29 6.87 -2.52 -8.92
C VAL A 29 6.86 -3.06 -7.50
N SER A 30 8.04 -3.38 -6.97
CA SER A 30 8.19 -3.79 -5.57
C SER A 30 7.83 -2.65 -4.63
N ARG A 31 6.87 -2.88 -3.73
CA ARG A 31 6.48 -1.94 -2.67
C ARG A 31 7.67 -1.49 -1.84
N GLY A 32 8.52 -2.45 -1.42
CA GLY A 32 9.69 -2.18 -0.60
C GLY A 32 10.74 -1.33 -1.33
N ALA A 33 10.98 -1.61 -2.61
CA ALA A 33 11.92 -0.82 -3.41
C ALA A 33 11.40 0.61 -3.66
N LEU A 34 10.12 0.76 -4.00
CA LEU A 34 9.50 2.06 -4.18
C LEU A 34 9.56 2.90 -2.90
N ASN A 35 9.23 2.30 -1.75
CA ASN A 35 9.29 3.00 -0.47
C ASN A 35 10.71 3.52 -0.15
N LYS A 36 11.74 2.70 -0.38
CA LYS A 36 13.14 3.11 -0.21
C LYS A 36 13.48 4.30 -1.09
N ILE A 37 13.10 4.27 -2.38
CA ILE A 37 13.34 5.38 -3.31
C ILE A 37 12.68 6.67 -2.79
N LEU A 38 11.42 6.60 -2.37
CA LEU A 38 10.69 7.77 -1.87
C LEU A 38 11.33 8.36 -0.61
N MET A 39 11.68 7.52 0.36
CA MET A 39 12.33 7.97 1.60
C MET A 39 13.68 8.63 1.31
N THR A 40 14.51 8.00 0.48
CA THR A 40 15.82 8.56 0.09
C THR A 40 15.65 9.92 -0.59
N ARG A 41 14.70 10.07 -1.52
CA ARG A 41 14.43 11.37 -2.16
C ARG A 41 13.92 12.43 -1.18
N ALA A 42 13.14 12.04 -0.18
CA ALA A 42 12.66 12.96 0.84
C ALA A 42 13.83 13.48 1.70
N GLU A 43 14.72 12.60 2.16
CA GLU A 43 15.92 12.97 2.92
C GLU A 43 16.89 13.83 2.08
N GLU A 44 17.13 13.45 0.82
CA GLU A 44 17.98 14.22 -0.13
C GLU A 44 17.48 15.65 -0.37
N SER A 45 16.20 15.92 -0.14
CA SER A 45 15.66 17.28 -0.25
C SER A 45 16.22 18.24 0.81
N GLY A 46 16.77 17.71 1.92
CA GLY A 46 17.22 18.48 3.08
C GLY A 46 16.09 19.09 3.92
N ASN A 47 14.84 18.97 3.49
CA ASN A 47 13.67 19.56 4.14
C ASN A 47 12.86 18.56 4.98
N VAL A 48 13.17 17.27 4.88
CA VAL A 48 12.44 16.20 5.57
C VAL A 48 13.38 15.43 6.47
N GLN A 49 12.98 15.25 7.73
CA GLN A 49 13.64 14.38 8.69
C GLN A 49 12.73 13.19 8.98
N ILE A 50 13.24 11.98 8.78
CA ILE A 50 12.49 10.74 9.00
C ILE A 50 12.94 10.11 10.32
N TYR A 51 11.97 9.90 11.22
CA TYR A 51 12.20 9.27 12.53
C TYR A 51 11.58 7.87 12.54
N PHE A 52 12.42 6.84 12.39
CA PHE A 52 11.99 5.44 12.50
C PHE A 52 11.73 5.04 13.95
N ASN A 53 10.97 3.96 14.18
CA ASN A 53 10.60 3.47 15.52
C ASN A 53 9.82 4.50 16.37
N HIS A 54 9.04 5.37 15.72
CA HIS A 54 8.18 6.37 16.35
C HIS A 54 6.71 6.09 15.99
N SER A 55 6.17 4.97 16.46
CA SER A 55 4.73 4.67 16.33
C SER A 55 3.95 5.66 17.20
N LEU A 56 3.04 6.43 16.59
CA LEU A 56 2.17 7.38 17.31
C LEU A 56 1.15 6.59 18.12
N SER A 57 1.05 6.85 19.42
CA SER A 57 0.06 6.22 20.29
C SER A 57 -1.13 7.13 20.60
N GLU A 58 -0.88 8.43 20.77
CA GLU A 58 -1.91 9.38 21.20
C GLU A 58 -1.55 10.82 20.77
N ILE A 59 -2.58 11.65 20.59
CA ILE A 59 -2.47 13.10 20.49
C ILE A 59 -2.94 13.71 21.83
N ASP A 60 -1.99 14.19 22.63
CA ASP A 60 -2.25 14.81 23.95
C ASP A 60 -2.62 16.29 23.75
N GLU A 61 -3.91 16.55 23.60
CA GLU A 61 -4.45 17.92 23.44
C GLU A 61 -4.17 18.83 24.62
N SER A 62 -4.10 18.28 25.84
CA SER A 62 -3.94 19.08 27.06
C SER A 62 -2.56 19.74 27.08
N ASN A 63 -1.55 19.01 26.63
CA ASN A 63 -0.18 19.51 26.53
C ASN A 63 0.19 19.97 25.11
N ASN A 64 -0.69 19.77 24.13
CA ASN A 64 -0.46 20.03 22.70
C ASN A 64 0.76 19.25 22.16
N GLU A 65 0.81 17.94 22.42
CA GLU A 65 1.93 17.05 22.07
C GLU A 65 1.48 15.78 21.34
N LEU A 66 2.35 15.25 20.48
CA LEU A 66 2.28 13.89 19.97
C LEU A 66 3.01 12.94 20.93
N VAL A 67 2.37 11.85 21.32
CA VAL A 67 2.94 10.82 22.20
C VAL A 67 3.22 9.57 21.38
N PHE A 68 4.44 9.04 21.51
CA PHE A 68 4.89 7.86 20.78
C PHE A 68 5.10 6.67 21.71
N GLU A 69 4.92 5.45 21.20
CA GLU A 69 5.06 4.20 21.96
C GLU A 69 6.45 4.01 22.59
N ASN A 70 7.48 4.61 21.99
CA ASN A 70 8.85 4.57 22.49
C ASN A 70 9.10 5.54 23.67
N GLY A 71 8.08 6.25 24.14
CA GLY A 71 8.14 7.22 25.23
C GLY A 71 8.53 8.64 24.79
N ASN A 72 8.87 8.85 23.52
CA ASN A 72 9.14 10.19 23.02
C ASN A 72 7.84 11.02 22.97
N ARG A 73 8.01 12.33 23.15
CA ARG A 73 6.96 13.33 23.03
C ARG A 73 7.45 14.46 22.14
N THR A 74 6.58 14.95 21.26
CA THR A 74 6.90 16.04 20.33
C THR A 74 5.82 17.12 20.38
N PRO A 75 6.15 18.39 20.61
CA PRO A 75 5.17 19.47 20.62
C PRO A 75 4.58 19.70 19.23
N ILE A 76 3.28 19.99 19.17
CA ILE A 76 2.57 20.29 17.93
C ILE A 76 2.74 21.78 17.63
N LEU A 77 3.71 22.09 16.76
CA LEU A 77 4.05 23.47 16.39
C LEU A 77 3.33 23.97 15.12
N SER A 78 2.77 23.06 14.32
CA SER A 78 2.12 23.39 13.06
C SER A 78 1.13 22.29 12.65
N HIS A 79 0.83 22.17 11.34
CA HIS A 79 -0.11 21.19 10.81
C HIS A 79 0.42 19.76 10.94
N ILE A 80 -0.49 18.82 11.22
CA ILE A 80 -0.24 17.39 11.23
C ILE A 80 -0.92 16.78 10.00
N PHE A 81 -0.20 15.92 9.28
CA PHE A 81 -0.75 15.15 8.16
C PHE A 81 -0.86 13.67 8.55
N GLY A 82 -2.08 13.13 8.52
CA GLY A 82 -2.33 11.70 8.73
C GLY A 82 -2.04 10.88 7.47
N ALA A 83 -0.89 10.22 7.43
CA ALA A 83 -0.47 9.31 6.36
C ALA A 83 -0.09 7.92 6.92
N ASP A 84 -0.73 7.52 8.02
CA ASP A 84 -0.47 6.35 8.87
C ASP A 84 -1.27 5.09 8.48
N GLY A 85 -2.01 5.15 7.38
CA GLY A 85 -2.62 3.97 6.74
C GLY A 85 -3.97 3.55 7.34
N ALA A 86 -4.31 2.26 7.19
CA ALA A 86 -5.65 1.76 7.50
C ALA A 86 -5.99 1.85 9.01
N GLY A 87 -5.03 1.57 9.90
CA GLY A 87 -5.18 1.67 11.37
C GLY A 87 -4.73 3.03 11.91
N SER A 88 -5.23 4.11 11.31
CA SER A 88 -4.77 5.48 11.60
C SER A 88 -5.21 5.98 12.98
N VAL A 89 -4.24 6.30 13.85
CA VAL A 89 -4.46 6.94 15.16
C VAL A 89 -4.91 8.39 14.96
N ILE A 90 -4.42 9.05 13.92
CA ILE A 90 -4.84 10.42 13.58
C ILE A 90 -6.33 10.45 13.19
N ARG A 91 -6.80 9.47 12.42
CA ARG A 91 -8.22 9.36 12.06
C ARG A 91 -9.08 9.08 13.28
N GLU A 92 -8.66 8.16 14.16
CA GLU A 92 -9.38 7.87 15.40
C GLU A 92 -9.54 9.13 16.27
N TYR A 93 -8.49 9.93 16.38
CA TYR A 93 -8.54 11.23 17.05
C TYR A 93 -9.57 12.18 16.42
N ILE A 94 -9.56 12.31 15.08
CA ILE A 94 -10.52 13.18 14.37
C ILE A 94 -11.95 12.69 14.59
N ASP A 95 -12.20 11.38 14.51
CA ASP A 95 -13.52 10.77 14.67
C ASP A 95 -14.12 11.07 16.06
N MET A 96 -13.29 11.18 17.10
CA MET A 96 -13.75 11.59 18.44
C MET A 96 -14.22 13.05 18.53
N LYS A 97 -13.87 13.90 17.56
CA LYS A 97 -14.09 15.36 17.58
C LYS A 97 -15.17 15.84 16.64
N VAL A 98 -15.70 14.96 15.80
CA VAL A 98 -16.68 15.31 14.78
C VAL A 98 -18.04 14.69 15.09
N PRO A 99 -19.16 15.36 14.74
CA PRO A 99 -20.49 14.80 14.96
C PRO A 99 -20.80 13.61 14.05
N SER A 100 -20.02 13.39 12.99
CA SER A 100 -20.17 12.31 12.03
C SER A 100 -18.82 11.63 11.81
N PRO A 101 -18.46 10.61 12.61
CA PRO A 101 -17.20 9.89 12.47
C PRO A 101 -17.17 8.99 11.22
N SER A 102 -15.98 8.49 10.90
CA SER A 102 -15.79 7.53 9.83
C SER A 102 -16.51 6.19 10.09
N ASN A 103 -16.84 5.48 9.01
CA ASN A 103 -17.44 4.15 9.04
C ASN A 103 -16.55 3.16 8.28
N ALA A 104 -16.42 1.94 8.80
CA ALA A 104 -15.64 0.87 8.18
C ALA A 104 -16.50 -0.38 8.00
N GLU A 105 -16.60 -0.86 6.76
CA GLU A 105 -17.35 -2.06 6.41
C GLU A 105 -16.38 -3.13 5.88
N PRO A 106 -16.22 -4.27 6.57
CA PRO A 106 -15.38 -5.36 6.10
C PRO A 106 -15.89 -5.94 4.77
N LEU A 107 -14.97 -6.22 3.84
CA LEU A 107 -15.29 -6.73 2.49
C LEU A 107 -15.75 -8.20 2.45
N GLY A 108 -15.68 -8.93 3.57
CA GLY A 108 -16.03 -10.35 3.66
C GLY A 108 -15.00 -11.32 3.05
N HIS A 109 -13.87 -10.80 2.60
CA HIS A 109 -12.82 -11.55 1.90
C HIS A 109 -11.44 -11.20 2.45
N ASP A 110 -10.51 -12.13 2.31
CA ASP A 110 -9.10 -11.96 2.68
C ASP A 110 -8.19 -12.46 1.54
N TYR A 111 -6.89 -12.22 1.64
CA TYR A 111 -5.91 -12.62 0.66
C TYR A 111 -4.75 -13.40 1.29
N LYS A 112 -4.06 -14.17 0.44
CA LYS A 112 -2.84 -14.88 0.80
C LYS A 112 -1.81 -14.69 -0.30
N GLU A 113 -0.58 -14.35 0.08
CA GLU A 113 0.53 -14.25 -0.86
C GLU A 113 1.14 -15.64 -1.09
N LEU A 114 1.28 -16.00 -2.37
CA LEU A 114 1.93 -17.23 -2.83
C LEU A 114 3.02 -16.86 -3.84
N HIS A 115 4.09 -17.64 -3.86
CA HIS A 115 5.23 -17.40 -4.73
C HIS A 115 5.37 -18.47 -5.81
N ILE A 116 5.49 -18.03 -7.07
CA ILE A 116 5.88 -18.86 -8.20
C ILE A 116 7.37 -18.61 -8.42
N ALA A 117 8.19 -19.62 -8.13
CA ALA A 117 9.63 -19.53 -8.32
C ALA A 117 10.00 -19.43 -9.81
N PRO A 118 11.19 -18.94 -10.16
CA PRO A 118 11.76 -19.12 -11.50
C PRO A 118 11.89 -20.61 -11.87
N ASP A 119 12.05 -20.90 -13.16
CA ASP A 119 12.33 -22.25 -13.64
C ASP A 119 13.80 -22.68 -13.37
N LYS A 120 14.21 -23.82 -13.91
CA LYS A 120 15.58 -24.35 -13.72
C LYS A 120 16.68 -23.49 -14.37
N ASN A 121 16.31 -22.63 -15.32
CA ASN A 121 17.19 -21.70 -16.00
C ASN A 121 17.11 -20.29 -15.42
N ASP A 122 16.39 -20.11 -14.30
CA ASP A 122 16.12 -18.82 -13.65
C ASP A 122 15.19 -17.90 -14.48
N ASP A 123 14.36 -18.49 -15.35
CA ASP A 123 13.42 -17.77 -16.21
C ASP A 123 11.99 -17.74 -15.63
N PHE A 124 11.19 -16.79 -16.09
CA PHE A 124 9.77 -16.70 -15.73
C PHE A 124 8.97 -17.89 -16.28
N GLN A 125 8.21 -18.55 -15.41
CA GLN A 125 7.34 -19.67 -15.79
C GLN A 125 6.03 -19.22 -16.48
N LEU A 126 5.71 -17.92 -16.44
CA LEU A 126 4.52 -17.31 -17.05
C LEU A 126 4.94 -16.03 -17.79
N ASP A 127 4.10 -15.49 -18.67
CA ASP A 127 4.41 -14.24 -19.39
C ASP A 127 4.69 -13.08 -18.41
N PRO A 128 5.95 -12.59 -18.33
CA PRO A 128 6.31 -11.54 -17.37
C PRO A 128 5.67 -10.18 -17.69
N ASN A 129 5.06 -10.05 -18.86
CA ASN A 129 4.45 -8.81 -19.34
C ASN A 129 2.92 -8.81 -19.24
N ALA A 130 2.31 -9.70 -18.47
CA ALA A 130 0.86 -9.72 -18.23
C ALA A 130 0.50 -9.79 -16.74
N LEU A 131 -0.67 -9.26 -16.39
CA LEU A 131 -1.29 -9.50 -15.08
C LEU A 131 -2.10 -10.79 -15.14
N HIS A 132 -1.67 -11.84 -14.46
CA HIS A 132 -2.35 -13.13 -14.49
C HIS A 132 -3.52 -13.19 -13.48
N ILE A 133 -4.68 -13.67 -13.93
CA ILE A 133 -5.92 -13.74 -13.14
C ILE A 133 -6.55 -15.13 -13.31
N TRP A 134 -6.92 -15.77 -12.20
CA TRP A 134 -7.67 -17.04 -12.17
C TRP A 134 -9.07 -16.79 -11.59
N PRO A 135 -10.07 -16.36 -12.38
CA PRO A 135 -11.41 -16.07 -11.87
C PRO A 135 -12.13 -17.37 -11.49
N ARG A 136 -12.73 -17.42 -10.29
CA ARG A 136 -13.46 -18.62 -9.78
C ARG A 136 -14.85 -18.30 -9.22
N GLU A 137 -15.42 -17.16 -9.62
CA GLU A 137 -16.74 -16.62 -9.26
C GLU A 137 -16.98 -16.36 -7.78
N LYS A 138 -16.94 -17.39 -6.93
CA LYS A 138 -17.34 -17.32 -5.54
C LYS A 138 -16.13 -17.22 -4.64
N PHE A 139 -16.03 -16.08 -4.00
CA PHE A 139 -15.65 -16.04 -2.60
C PHE A 139 -16.87 -15.54 -1.82
#